data_AF-H3RKX6-F1
#
_entry.id   AF-H3RKX6-F1
#
_cell.length_a   1.000
_cell.length_b   1.000
_cell.length_c   1.000
_cell.angle_alpha   90.00
_cell.angle_beta   90.00
_cell.angle_gamma   90.00
#
_symmetry.space_group_name_H-M   'P 1'
#
loop_
_entity.id
_entity.type
_entity.pdbx_description
1 polymer ?
#
loop_
_entity_poly.entity_id
_entity_poly.type
_entity_poly.pdbx_seq_one_letter_code
_entity_poly.pdbx_strand_id
1 'polypeptide(L)'
;MNSLITGVATGADQATPAYTPQLDAHIVEVAKNYLISHPEILIEVSEKLQQEQLKQQTKAIGQATLRYRDLLLNDIDTPSYGPLDAKVALVEFFDYQCVVCAALLNKSNFC
;
A
#
# COMPACT_ATOMS: atom_id res chain seq x y z
N MET A 1 -32.15 -60.33 -45.99
CA MET A 1 -31.08 -59.34 -46.27
C MET A 1 -31.27 -58.19 -45.29
N ASN A 2 -30.71 -58.30 -44.07
CA ASN A 2 -30.78 -57.25 -43.06
C ASN A 2 -29.41 -56.61 -42.94
N SER A 3 -29.31 -55.37 -43.40
CA SER A 3 -28.10 -54.56 -43.28
C SER A 3 -28.07 -53.93 -41.88
N LEU A 4 -27.07 -54.30 -41.07
CA LEU A 4 -26.75 -53.66 -39.80
C LEU A 4 -25.82 -52.48 -40.08
N ILE A 5 -26.30 -51.25 -39.87
CA ILE A 5 -25.46 -50.05 -39.88
C ILE A 5 -25.02 -49.78 -38.44
N THR A 6 -23.74 -50.02 -38.16
CA THR A 6 -23.09 -49.65 -36.91
C THR A 6 -22.86 -48.14 -36.91
N GLY A 7 -23.66 -47.38 -36.16
CA GLY A 7 -23.44 -45.97 -35.91
C GLY A 7 -22.44 -45.77 -34.77
N VAL A 8 -21.27 -45.21 -35.06
CA VAL A 8 -20.31 -44.76 -34.05
C VAL A 8 -20.76 -43.41 -33.52
N ALA A 9 -21.22 -43.36 -32.27
CA ALA A 9 -21.53 -42.11 -31.59
C ALA A 9 -20.23 -41.42 -31.20
N THR A 10 -19.79 -40.42 -31.97
CA THR A 10 -18.78 -39.45 -31.53
C THR A 10 -19.43 -38.54 -30.51
N GLY A 11 -19.24 -38.84 -29.22
CA GLY A 11 -19.50 -37.88 -28.14
C GLY A 11 -18.50 -36.73 -28.27
N ALA A 12 -19.00 -35.56 -28.69
CA ALA A 12 -18.23 -34.32 -28.64
C ALA A 12 -18.03 -33.95 -27.17
N ASP A 13 -16.79 -33.99 -26.72
CA ASP A 13 -16.38 -33.46 -25.41
C ASP A 13 -16.56 -31.94 -25.46
N GLN A 14 -17.73 -31.47 -24.99
CA GLN A 14 -18.00 -30.04 -24.88
C GLN A 14 -17.29 -29.54 -23.63
N ALA A 15 -16.10 -28.95 -23.84
CA ALA A 15 -15.39 -28.22 -22.79
C ALA A 15 -16.33 -27.19 -22.17
N THR A 16 -16.75 -27.45 -20.94
CA THR A 16 -17.61 -26.53 -20.19
C THR A 16 -16.77 -25.29 -19.89
N PRO A 17 -17.21 -24.08 -20.26
CA PRO A 17 -16.47 -22.89 -19.90
C PRO A 17 -16.35 -22.83 -18.37
N ALA A 18 -15.11 -22.75 -17.88
CA ALA A 18 -14.79 -22.81 -16.45
C ALA A 18 -15.43 -21.67 -15.63
N TYR A 19 -15.95 -20.64 -16.31
CA TYR A 19 -16.69 -19.53 -15.73
C TYR A 19 -17.98 -19.33 -16.53
N THR A 20 -19.12 -19.56 -15.87
CA THR A 20 -20.46 -19.28 -16.39
C THR A 20 -21.05 -18.09 -15.63
N PRO A 21 -21.98 -17.33 -16.21
CA PRO A 21 -22.63 -16.22 -15.50
C PRO A 21 -23.29 -16.63 -14.18
N GLN A 22 -23.77 -17.88 -14.09
CA GLN A 22 -24.34 -18.44 -12.87
C GLN A 22 -23.29 -18.71 -11.80
N LEU A 23 -22.10 -19.18 -12.20
CA LEU A 23 -20.97 -19.36 -11.29
C LEU A 23 -20.46 -18.01 -10.76
N ASP A 24 -20.38 -16.99 -11.62
CA ASP A 24 -19.96 -15.64 -11.21
C ASP A 24 -20.91 -15.03 -10.17
N ALA A 25 -22.23 -15.16 -10.39
CA ALA A 25 -23.23 -14.69 -9.44
C ALA A 25 -23.12 -15.40 -8.08
N HIS A 26 -22.84 -16.71 -8.10
CA HIS A 26 -22.63 -17.48 -6.88
C HIS A 26 -21.38 -17.03 -6.12
N ILE A 27 -20.27 -16.78 -6.81
CA ILE A 27 -19.02 -16.30 -6.21
C ILE A 27 -19.22 -14.94 -5.52
N VAL A 28 -19.91 -13.99 -6.18
CA VAL A 28 -20.19 -12.67 -5.60
C VAL A 28 -21.03 -12.80 -4.33
N GLU A 29 -22.05 -13.66 -4.33
CA GLU A 29 -22.91 -13.88 -3.17
C GLU A 29 -22.13 -14.52 -2.00
N VAL A 30 -21.28 -15.51 -2.28
CA VAL A 30 -20.42 -16.14 -1.27
C VAL A 30 -19.44 -15.11 -0.69
N ALA A 31 -18.77 -14.32 -1.53
CA ALA A 31 -17.83 -13.29 -1.08
C ALA A 31 -18.54 -12.23 -0.21
N LYS A 32 -19.70 -11.76 -0.63
CA LYS A 32 -20.52 -10.81 0.15
C LYS A 32 -20.90 -11.39 1.51
N ASN A 33 -21.41 -12.62 1.55
CA ASN A 33 -21.81 -13.26 2.81
C ASN A 33 -20.61 -13.51 3.73
N TYR A 34 -19.45 -13.84 3.17
CA TYR A 34 -18.22 -13.97 3.93
C TYR A 34 -17.81 -12.63 4.57
N LEU A 35 -17.77 -11.54 3.80
CA LEU A 35 -17.43 -10.20 4.32
C LEU A 35 -18.42 -9.70 5.38
N ILE A 36 -19.72 -10.01 5.25
CA ILE A 36 -20.74 -9.65 6.24
C ILE A 36 -20.60 -10.48 7.52
N SER A 37 -20.27 -11.77 7.39
CA SER A 37 -20.09 -12.65 8.55
C SER A 37 -18.72 -12.47 9.25
N HIS A 38 -17.76 -11.83 8.57
CA HIS A 38 -16.41 -11.57 9.08
C HIS A 38 -16.00 -10.09 8.87
N PRO A 39 -16.70 -9.12 9.48
CA PRO A 39 -16.42 -7.69 9.27
C PRO A 39 -15.03 -7.27 9.76
N GLU A 40 -14.38 -8.01 10.65
CA GLU A 40 -13.03 -7.80 11.15
C GLU A 40 -11.97 -7.79 10.04
N ILE A 41 -12.21 -8.48 8.92
CA ILE A 41 -11.30 -8.48 7.77
C ILE A 41 -11.12 -7.08 7.18
N LEU A 42 -12.11 -6.19 7.34
CA LEU A 42 -12.00 -4.80 6.88
C LEU A 42 -10.95 -4.02 7.68
N ILE A 43 -10.71 -4.37 8.94
CA ILE A 43 -9.65 -3.78 9.76
C ILE A 43 -8.30 -4.22 9.19
N GLU A 44 -8.11 -5.52 8.98
CA GLU A 44 -6.86 -6.08 8.44
C GLU A 44 -6.53 -5.53 7.06
N VAL A 45 -7.53 -5.43 6.17
CA VAL A 45 -7.37 -4.84 4.83
C VAL A 45 -7.00 -3.36 4.94
N SER A 46 -7.63 -2.61 5.84
CA SER A 46 -7.32 -1.20 6.05
C SER A 46 -5.90 -1.01 6.60
N GLU A 47 -5.49 -1.80 7.57
CA GLU A 47 -4.13 -1.79 8.12
C GLU A 47 -3.09 -2.15 7.06
N LYS A 48 -3.36 -3.19 6.27
CA LYS A 48 -2.50 -3.61 5.16
C LYS A 48 -2.33 -2.48 4.15
N LEU A 49 -3.42 -1.82 3.76
CA LEU A 49 -3.39 -0.69 2.85
C LEU A 49 -2.61 0.50 3.43
N GLN A 50 -2.84 0.84 4.70
CA GLN A 50 -2.10 1.91 5.38
C GLN A 50 -0.58 1.62 5.42
N GLN A 51 -0.19 0.39 5.71
CA GLN A 51 1.22 -0.03 5.70
C GLN A 51 1.86 0.12 4.30
N GLU A 52 1.14 -0.26 3.25
CA GLU A 52 1.62 -0.12 1.87
C GLU A 52 1.77 1.35 1.48
N GLN A 53 0.79 2.18 1.82
CA GLN A 53 0.84 3.63 1.60
C GLN A 53 2.03 4.26 2.34
N LEU A 54 2.24 3.93 3.62
CA LEU A 54 3.37 4.41 4.41
C LEU A 54 4.72 4.00 3.78
N LYS A 55 4.82 2.76 3.29
CA LYS A 55 6.03 2.28 2.61
C LYS A 55 6.31 3.06 1.32
N GLN A 56 5.28 3.31 0.51
CA GLN A 56 5.40 4.10 -0.72
C GLN A 56 5.77 5.55 -0.40
N GLN A 57 5.13 6.15 0.60
CA GLN A 57 5.43 7.51 1.06
C GLN A 57 6.87 7.62 1.56
N THR A 58 7.34 6.67 2.38
CA THR A 58 8.72 6.64 2.88
C THR A 58 9.73 6.58 1.74
N LYS A 59 9.46 5.75 0.71
CA LYS A 59 10.30 5.68 -0.49
C LYS A 59 10.32 7.02 -1.23
N ALA A 60 9.17 7.66 -1.39
CA ALA A 60 9.06 8.96 -2.05
C ALA A 60 9.82 10.05 -1.28
N ILE A 61 9.71 10.08 0.05
CA ILE A 61 10.46 11.00 0.92
C ILE A 61 11.97 10.78 0.78
N GLY A 62 12.44 9.52 0.78
CA GLY A 62 13.85 9.22 0.59
C GLY A 62 14.38 9.72 -0.76
N GLN A 63 13.61 9.53 -1.84
CA GLN A 63 13.95 10.04 -3.16
C GLN A 63 13.95 11.58 -3.22
N ALA A 64 12.97 12.23 -2.58
CA ALA A 64 12.87 13.67 -2.50
C ALA A 64 14.04 14.26 -1.69
N THR A 65 14.42 13.63 -0.58
CA THR A 65 15.54 14.07 0.28
C THR A 65 16.85 14.08 -0.50
N LEU A 66 17.11 13.05 -1.32
CA LEU A 66 18.28 13.02 -2.19
C LEU A 66 18.22 14.12 -3.27
N ARG A 67 17.04 14.34 -3.86
CA ARG A 67 16.84 15.36 -4.90
C ARG A 67 17.04 16.78 -4.38
N TYR A 68 16.57 17.06 -3.17
CA TYR A 68 16.55 18.41 -2.57
C TYR A 68 17.64 18.60 -1.51
N ARG A 69 18.65 17.72 -1.47
CA ARG A 69 19.70 17.72 -0.44
C ARG A 69 20.32 19.10 -0.22
N ASP A 70 20.66 19.81 -1.29
CA ASP A 70 21.34 21.11 -1.15
C ASP A 70 20.43 22.18 -0.53
N LEU A 71 19.13 22.17 -0.85
CA LEU A 71 18.15 23.05 -0.22
C LEU A 71 17.95 22.69 1.26
N LEU A 72 18.02 21.41 1.60
CA LEU A 72 17.86 20.95 2.98
C LEU A 72 19.07 21.26 3.86
N LEU A 73 20.26 21.43 3.28
CA LEU A 73 21.52 21.56 4.05
C LEU A 73 22.16 22.95 3.96
N ASN A 74 21.92 23.71 2.90
CA ASN A 74 22.64 24.96 2.61
C ASN A 74 21.73 26.16 2.38
N ASP A 75 20.48 26.11 2.85
CA ASP A 75 19.59 27.26 2.82
C ASP A 75 20.01 28.30 3.87
N ILE A 76 20.25 29.54 3.42
CA ILE A 76 20.71 30.64 4.27
C ILE A 76 19.63 31.13 5.23
N ASP A 77 18.36 30.93 4.87
CA ASP A 77 17.21 31.35 5.67
C ASP A 77 16.84 30.29 6.74
N THR A 78 17.46 29.11 6.70
CA THR A 78 17.26 28.04 7.68
C THR A 78 18.30 28.14 8.81
N PRO A 79 17.90 28.39 10.07
CA PRO A 79 18.82 28.38 11.19
C PRO A 79 19.48 27.01 11.36
N SER A 80 20.78 27.00 11.64
CA SER A 80 21.54 25.78 11.94
C SER A 80 22.37 25.94 13.21
N TYR A 81 22.55 24.84 13.93
CA TYR A 81 23.37 24.76 15.13
C TYR A 81 24.32 23.56 15.05
N GLY A 82 25.56 23.75 15.49
CA GLY A 82 26.58 22.71 15.56
C GLY A 82 27.85 23.02 14.76
N PRO A 83 28.78 22.05 14.66
CA PRO A 83 30.04 22.22 13.95
C PRO A 83 29.85 22.35 12.43
N LEU A 84 30.63 23.21 11.79
CA LEU A 84 30.61 23.39 10.32
C LEU A 84 31.04 22.14 9.55
N ASP A 85 31.82 21.25 10.17
CA ASP A 85 32.36 20.04 9.56
C ASP A 85 31.65 18.76 10.00
N ALA A 86 30.44 18.91 10.58
CA ALA A 86 29.60 17.81 11.05
C ALA A 86 29.42 16.73 9.98
N LYS A 87 29.58 15.46 10.38
CA LYS A 87 29.45 14.31 9.46
C LYS A 87 28.01 13.90 9.20
N VAL A 88 27.10 14.32 10.08
CA VAL A 88 25.66 14.04 10.02
C VAL A 88 24.93 15.34 10.32
N ALA A 89 23.93 15.65 9.50
CA ALA A 89 23.01 16.75 9.72
C ALA A 89 21.60 16.19 9.96
N LEU A 90 20.90 16.72 10.96
CA LEU A 90 19.47 16.49 11.17
C LEU A 90 18.72 17.74 10.70
N VAL A 91 17.76 17.56 9.79
CA VAL A 91 16.89 18.64 9.32
C VAL A 91 15.52 18.45 9.95
N GLU A 92 15.10 19.40 10.77
CA GLU A 92 13.83 19.35 11.50
C GLU A 92 12.79 20.25 10.83
N PHE A 93 11.69 19.64 10.38
CA PHE A 93 10.50 20.38 9.95
C PHE A 93 9.63 20.64 11.18
N PHE A 94 9.59 21.89 11.62
CA PHE A 94 8.92 22.28 12.85
C PHE A 94 7.74 23.22 12.60
N ASP A 95 6.68 23.04 13.40
CA ASP A 95 5.53 23.94 13.46
C ASP A 95 5.32 24.41 14.90
N TYR A 96 5.33 25.73 15.12
CA TYR A 96 5.13 26.34 16.44
C TYR A 96 3.76 26.08 17.05
N GLN A 97 2.75 25.76 16.25
CA GLN A 97 1.40 25.43 16.71
C GLN A 97 1.22 23.93 17.02
N CYS A 98 2.20 23.10 16.66
CA CYS A 98 2.17 21.68 16.93
C CYS A 98 2.57 21.39 18.39
N VAL A 99 1.59 21.10 19.24
CA VAL A 99 1.81 20.79 20.67
C VAL A 99 2.78 19.62 20.88
N VAL A 100 2.70 18.60 20.03
CA VAL A 100 3.62 17.45 20.08
C VAL A 100 5.05 17.88 19.72
N CYS A 101 5.20 18.73 18.71
CA CYS A 101 6.50 19.25 18.28
C CYS A 101 7.12 20.10 19.40
N ALA A 102 6.35 21.00 20.01
CA ALA A 102 6.79 21.79 21.15
C ALA A 102 7.24 20.91 22.35
N ALA A 103 6.56 19.78 22.59
CA ALA A 103 6.95 18.85 23.65
C ALA A 103 8.30 18.15 23.37
N LEU A 104 8.70 18.00 22.09
CA LEU A 104 9.98 17.40 21.71
C LEU A 104 11.16 18.36 21.95
N LEU A 105 10.96 19.67 21.79
CA LEU A 105 12.01 20.67 22.06
C LEU A 105 12.51 20.65 23.51
N ASN A 106 11.64 20.31 24.47
CA ASN A 106 12.03 20.25 25.89
C ASN A 106 12.94 19.05 26.24
N LYS A 107 13.14 18.10 25.30
CA LYS A 107 13.97 16.90 25.51
C LYS A 107 15.22 16.89 24.64
N SER A 108 15.16 17.54 23.50
CA SER A 108 16.28 17.70 22.59
C SER A 108 17.00 18.99 23.01
N ASN A 109 18.19 18.91 23.60
CA ASN A 109 19.06 20.08 23.78
C ASN A 109 19.54 20.61 22.41
N PHE A 110 18.60 21.00 21.55
CA PHE A 110 18.79 21.40 20.16
C PHE A 110 18.82 22.93 20.00
N CYS A 111 18.79 23.66 21.11
CA CYS A 111 19.23 25.05 21.20
C CYS A 111 20.66 25.14 21.75
#